data_AF-A0A6N8WRM6-F1
#
_entry.id   AF-A0A6N8WRM6-F1
#
_cell.length_a   1.000
_cell.length_b   1.000
_cell.length_c   1.000
_cell.angle_alpha   90.00
_cell.angle_beta   90.00
_cell.angle_gamma   90.00
#
_symmetry.space_group_name_H-M   'P 1'
#
loop_
_entity.id
_entity.type
_entity.pdbx_description
1 polymer ?
#
loop_
_entity_poly.entity_id
_entity_poly.type
_entity_poly.pdbx_seq_one_letter_code
_entity_poly.pdbx_strand_id
1 'polypeptide(L)'
;MLKRTVHPGIVLRDELAELGVTPTEFARQIAVPPNRISQIIAGKRSVSGDTALRLGHWFGVEPQFWMNLQNQYDLAVADERTGAAVRELPTASGVGGAIHA
;
A
#
# COMPACT_ATOMS: atom_id res chain seq x y z
N MET A 1 0.40 -19.76 3.96
CA MET A 1 0.43 -19.22 2.59
C MET A 1 0.88 -17.77 2.67
N LEU A 2 2.20 -17.54 2.80
CA LEU A 2 2.76 -16.18 2.76
C LEU A 2 2.63 -15.69 1.31
N LYS A 3 1.48 -15.10 0.99
CA LYS A 3 1.27 -14.45 -0.30
C LYS A 3 2.23 -13.27 -0.29
N ARG A 4 3.38 -13.39 -0.96
CA ARG A 4 4.38 -12.32 -1.10
C ARG A 4 3.65 -11.03 -1.49
N THR A 5 3.43 -10.16 -0.52
CA THR A 5 2.79 -8.87 -0.76
C THR A 5 3.85 -7.95 -1.32
N VAL A 6 3.64 -7.49 -2.55
CA VAL A 6 4.57 -6.61 -3.25
C VAL A 6 4.34 -5.19 -2.77
N HIS A 7 5.40 -4.51 -2.32
CA HIS A 7 5.31 -3.09 -1.96
C HIS A 7 4.87 -2.28 -3.19
N PRO A 8 3.92 -1.33 -3.09
CA PRO A 8 3.44 -0.54 -4.23
C PRO A 8 4.55 0.15 -5.03
N GLY A 9 5.62 0.56 -4.36
CA GLY A 9 6.79 1.17 -4.99
C GLY A 9 7.53 0.28 -5.99
N ILE A 10 7.47 -1.04 -5.82
CA ILE A 10 8.03 -2.00 -6.80
C ILE A 10 7.18 -1.96 -8.07
N VAL A 11 5.85 -2.08 -7.92
CA VAL A 11 4.91 -1.97 -9.05
C VAL A 11 5.08 -0.64 -9.76
N LEU A 12 5.12 0.47 -9.02
CA LEU A 12 5.33 1.81 -9.61
C LEU A 12 6.64 1.91 -10.39
N ARG A 13 7.74 1.36 -9.87
CA ARG A 13 9.02 1.37 -10.57
C ARG A 13 8.94 0.60 -11.89
N ASP A 14 8.32 -0.57 -11.87
CA ASP A 14 8.27 -1.46 -13.03
C ASP A 14 7.38 -0.84 -14.12
N GLU A 15 6.20 -0.31 -13.77
CA GLU A 15 5.32 0.43 -14.70
C GLU A 15 6.03 1.64 -15.34
N LEU A 16 6.77 2.42 -14.55
CA LEU A 16 7.52 3.57 -15.08
C LEU A 16 8.66 3.15 -16.01
N ALA A 17 9.32 2.03 -15.71
CA ALA A 17 10.37 1.49 -16.55
C ALA A 17 9.82 0.99 -17.90
N GLU A 18 8.69 0.31 -17.90
CA GLU A 18 8.01 -0.15 -19.12
C GLU A 18 7.56 1.02 -20.02
N LEU A 19 7.12 2.12 -19.42
CA LEU A 19 6.73 3.34 -20.13
C LEU A 19 7.92 4.24 -20.51
N GLY A 20 9.14 3.91 -20.08
CA GLY A 20 10.33 4.76 -20.30
C GLY A 20 10.28 6.11 -19.59
N VAL A 21 9.47 6.25 -18.53
CA VAL A 21 9.29 7.49 -17.77
C VAL A 21 10.16 7.49 -16.53
N THR A 22 10.99 8.52 -16.35
CA THR A 22 11.81 8.62 -15.13
C THR A 22 10.96 8.99 -13.91
N PRO A 23 11.31 8.53 -12.69
CA PRO A 23 10.59 8.91 -11.47
C PRO A 23 10.50 10.43 -11.24
N THR A 24 11.54 11.18 -11.62
CA THR A 24 11.57 12.64 -11.51
C THR A 24 10.60 13.29 -12.49
N GLU A 25 10.55 12.80 -13.73
CA GLU A 25 9.59 13.27 -14.74
C GLU A 25 8.17 12.95 -14.32
N PHE A 26 7.91 11.71 -13.91
CA PHE A 26 6.61 11.29 -13.40
C PHE A 26 6.12 12.17 -12.24
N ALA A 27 6.99 12.45 -11.26
CA ALA A 27 6.64 13.30 -10.12
C ALA A 27 6.18 14.70 -10.56
N ARG A 28 6.80 15.29 -11.61
CA ARG A 28 6.36 16.56 -12.18
C ARG A 28 4.97 16.43 -12.82
N GLN A 29 4.75 15.39 -13.61
CA GLN A 29 3.48 15.17 -14.31
C GLN A 29 2.29 15.01 -13.35
N ILE A 30 2.51 14.43 -12.17
CA ILE A 30 1.46 14.28 -11.15
C ILE A 30 1.47 15.39 -10.08
N ALA A 31 2.25 16.45 -10.30
CA ALA A 31 2.38 17.62 -9.43
C ALA A 31 2.75 17.29 -7.96
N VAL A 32 3.80 16.47 -7.76
CA VAL A 32 4.37 16.17 -6.43
C VAL A 32 5.88 16.38 -6.38
N PRO A 33 6.48 16.59 -5.20
CA PRO A 33 7.94 16.65 -5.08
C PRO A 33 8.60 15.32 -5.52
N PRO A 34 9.69 15.33 -6.30
CA PRO A 34 10.37 14.10 -6.76
C PRO A 34 10.74 13.13 -5.63
N ASN A 35 11.18 13.66 -4.49
CA ASN A 35 11.50 12.85 -3.31
C ASN A 35 10.31 12.00 -2.85
N ARG A 36 9.06 12.42 -3.06
CA ARG A 36 7.88 11.59 -2.75
C ARG A 36 7.92 10.28 -3.52
N ILE A 37 8.12 10.34 -4.84
CA ILE A 37 8.14 9.15 -5.70
C ILE A 37 9.37 8.30 -5.42
N SER A 38 10.55 8.91 -5.26
CA SER A 38 11.77 8.17 -4.92
C SER A 38 11.64 7.39 -3.61
N GLN A 39 11.03 7.98 -2.58
CA GLN A 39 10.83 7.29 -1.29
C GLN A 39 9.78 6.18 -1.38
N ILE A 40 8.74 6.35 -2.20
CA ILE A 40 7.75 5.29 -2.47
C ILE A 40 8.42 4.11 -3.18
N ILE A 41 9.15 4.36 -4.26
CA ILE A 41 9.90 3.32 -4.99
C ILE A 41 10.90 2.61 -4.07
N ALA A 42 11.55 3.34 -3.16
CA ALA A 42 12.49 2.77 -2.20
C ALA A 42 11.84 2.03 -1.01
N GLY A 43 10.50 1.95 -0.94
CA GLY A 43 9.81 1.31 0.19
C GLY A 43 9.87 2.08 1.51
N LYS A 44 10.29 3.35 1.47
CA LYS A 44 10.48 4.21 2.65
C LYS A 44 9.27 5.10 2.94
N ARG A 45 8.32 5.18 2.00
CA ARG A 45 7.08 5.94 2.12
C ARG A 45 5.93 5.12 1.56
N SER A 46 4.86 5.05 2.34
CA SER A 46 3.60 4.45 1.92
C SER A 46 2.89 5.33 0.88
N VAL A 47 2.09 4.70 0.03
CA VAL A 47 1.11 5.37 -0.82
C VAL A 47 -0.05 5.87 0.05
N SER A 48 -0.23 7.19 0.09
CA SER A 48 -1.38 7.82 0.74
C SER A 48 -2.58 7.92 -0.22
N GLY A 49 -3.77 8.25 0.29
CA GLY A 49 -4.96 8.51 -0.55
C GLY A 49 -4.73 9.59 -1.62
N ASP A 50 -4.12 10.72 -1.26
CA ASP A 50 -3.73 11.78 -2.24
C ASP A 50 -2.78 11.23 -3.32
N THR A 51 -1.84 10.38 -2.93
CA THR A 51 -0.92 9.77 -3.90
C THR A 51 -1.67 8.79 -4.80
N ALA A 52 -2.51 7.92 -4.23
CA ALA A 52 -3.32 6.96 -4.98
C ALA A 52 -4.24 7.63 -6.00
N LEU A 53 -4.88 8.76 -5.65
CA LEU A 53 -5.69 9.55 -6.58
C LEU A 53 -4.87 10.03 -7.78
N ARG A 54 -3.67 10.55 -7.52
CA ARG A 54 -2.75 11.05 -8.55
C ARG A 54 -2.22 9.93 -9.45
N LEU A 55 -1.82 8.81 -8.84
CA LEU A 55 -1.37 7.63 -9.59
C LEU A 55 -2.52 7.09 -10.45
N GLY A 56 -3.70 6.90 -9.88
CA GLY A 56 -4.88 6.40 -10.59
C GLY A 56 -5.26 7.28 -11.78
N HIS A 57 -5.28 8.60 -11.59
CA HIS A 57 -5.53 9.55 -12.67
C HIS A 57 -4.51 9.43 -13.81
N TRP A 58 -3.21 9.37 -13.48
CA TRP A 58 -2.16 9.33 -14.51
C TRP A 58 -2.10 7.99 -15.26
N PHE A 59 -2.26 6.87 -14.54
CA PHE A 59 -2.24 5.53 -15.12
C PHE A 59 -3.58 5.10 -15.73
N GLY A 60 -4.65 5.89 -15.58
CA GLY A 60 -5.99 5.54 -16.08
C GLY A 60 -6.63 4.36 -15.35
N VAL A 61 -6.33 4.18 -14.06
CA VAL A 61 -6.87 3.11 -13.21
C VAL A 61 -7.54 3.67 -11.97
N GLU A 62 -8.43 2.90 -11.37
CA GLU A 62 -9.06 3.29 -10.10
C GLU A 62 -8.00 3.51 -9.00
N PRO A 63 -8.05 4.61 -8.22
CA PRO A 63 -7.12 4.87 -7.11
C PRO A 63 -7.04 3.72 -6.10
N GLN A 64 -8.14 2.97 -5.96
CA GLN A 64 -8.23 1.82 -5.07
C GLN A 64 -7.23 0.71 -5.43
N PHE A 65 -6.80 0.61 -6.69
CA PHE A 65 -5.73 -0.31 -7.09
C PHE A 65 -4.46 -0.10 -6.25
N TRP A 66 -4.00 1.14 -6.17
CA TRP A 66 -2.80 1.51 -5.43
C TRP A 66 -2.97 1.38 -3.92
N MET A 67 -4.14 1.77 -3.39
CA MET A 67 -4.46 1.58 -1.98
C MET A 67 -4.53 0.11 -1.59
N ASN A 68 -5.05 -0.76 -2.47
CA ASN A 68 -5.12 -2.20 -2.20
C ASN A 68 -3.73 -2.83 -2.12
N LEU A 69 -2.80 -2.40 -2.97
CA LEU A 69 -1.39 -2.83 -2.88
C LEU A 69 -0.78 -2.40 -1.54
N GLN A 70 -1.00 -1.14 -1.14
CA GLN A 70 -0.47 -0.60 0.11
C GLN A 70 -1.03 -1.34 1.32
N ASN A 71 -2.36 -1.51 1.38
CA ASN A 71 -3.04 -2.18 2.48
C ASN A 71 -2.59 -3.63 2.62
N GLN A 72 -2.46 -4.36 1.50
CA GLN A 72 -1.96 -5.74 1.53
C GLN A 72 -0.53 -5.79 2.08
N TYR A 73 0.36 -4.93 1.60
CA TYR A 73 1.73 -4.86 2.08
C TYR A 73 1.80 -4.52 3.58
N ASP A 74 1.08 -3.49 4.03
CA ASP A 74 1.11 -3.05 5.42
C ASP A 74 0.56 -4.13 6.36
N LEU A 75 -0.52 -4.82 5.97
CA LEU A 75 -1.06 -5.93 6.75
C LEU A 75 -0.09 -7.10 6.84
N ALA A 76 0.59 -7.46 5.75
CA ALA A 76 1.58 -8.54 5.79
C ALA A 76 2.78 -8.19 6.69
N VAL A 77 3.32 -6.97 6.58
CA VAL A 77 4.39 -6.51 7.47
C VAL A 77 3.94 -6.45 8.93
N ALA A 78 2.71 -6.02 9.19
CA ALA A 78 2.15 -6.00 10.54
C ALA A 78 1.94 -7.42 11.10
N ASP A 79 1.47 -8.36 10.28
CA ASP A 79 1.29 -9.76 10.66
C ASP A 79 2.63 -10.43 10.98
N GLU A 80 3.68 -10.18 10.19
CA GLU A 80 5.03 -10.67 10.48
C GLU A 80 5.56 -10.14 11.83
N ARG A 81 5.27 -8.87 12.16
CA ARG A 81 5.78 -8.22 13.39
C ARG A 81 4.97 -8.54 14.63
N THR A 82 3.64 -8.62 14.51
CA THR A 82 2.71 -8.63 15.65
C THR A 82 1.58 -9.64 15.52
N GLY A 83 1.47 -10.35 14.38
CA GLY A 83 0.37 -11.26 14.10
C GLY A 83 0.23 -12.41 15.10
N ALA A 84 1.34 -12.89 15.66
CA ALA A 84 1.30 -13.88 16.74
C ALA A 84 0.58 -13.37 17.98
N ALA A 85 0.90 -12.15 18.44
CA ALA A 85 0.25 -11.55 19.59
C ALA A 85 -1.21 -11.19 19.29
N VAL A 86 -1.51 -10.71 18.07
CA VAL A 86 -2.87 -10.38 17.64
C VAL A 86 -3.78 -11.61 17.64
N ARG A 87 -3.26 -12.79 17.28
CA ARG A 87 -4.03 -14.05 17.27
C ARG A 87 -4.46 -14.55 18.64
N GLU A 88 -3.81 -14.11 19.71
CA GLU A 88 -4.21 -14.44 21.09
C GLU A 88 -5.32 -13.53 21.64
N LEU A 89 -5.67 -12.45 20.92
CA LEU A 89 -6.72 -11.53 21.34
C LEU A 89 -8.11 -12.15 21.19
N PRO A 90 -9.08 -11.79 22.07
CA PRO A 90 -10.44 -12.27 21.96
C PRO A 90 -11.11 -11.79 20.66
N THR A 91 -11.96 -12.64 20.09
CA THR A 91 -12.81 -12.30 18.94
C THR A 91 -14.22 -11.98 19.41
N ALA A 92 -14.98 -11.16 18.66
CA ALA A 92 -16.36 -10.83 19.01
C ALA A 92 -17.24 -12.10 19.21
N SER A 93 -16.99 -13.15 18.44
CA SER A 93 -17.66 -14.45 18.58
C SER A 93 -17.29 -15.21 19.86
N GLY A 94 -16.15 -14.92 20.49
CA GLY A 94 -15.71 -15.48 21.77
C GLY A 94 -16.13 -14.66 23.01
N VAL A 95 -16.69 -13.47 22.81
CA VAL A 95 -17.15 -12.56 23.90
C VAL A 95 -18.67 -12.71 24.17
N GLY A 96 -19.36 -13.51 23.37
CA GLY A 96 -20.82 -13.68 23.37
C GLY A 96 -21.41 -14.60 24.44
N GLY A 97 -20.99 -14.49 25.70
CA GLY A 97 -21.62 -15.16 26.84
C GLY A 97 -22.42 -14.25 27.78
N ALA A 98 -22.34 -12.92 27.65
CA ALA A 98 -22.73 -12.02 28.75
C ALA A 98 -23.57 -10.78 28.36
N ILE A 99 -24.14 -10.70 27.16
CA ILE A 99 -24.86 -9.48 26.71
C ILE A 99 -26.37 -9.64 26.50
N HIS A 100 -26.97 -10.79 26.84
CA HIS A 100 -28.44 -11.00 26.73
C HIS A 100 -29.06 -11.83 27.87
N ALA A 101 -28.69 -11.58 29.13
CA ALA A 101 -29.44 -12.10 30.29
C ALA A 101 -29.96 -10.94 31.14
#